data_AF-A0A958Q6G4-F1
#
_entry.id   AF-A0A958Q6G4-F1
#
_cell.length_a   1.000
_cell.length_b   1.000
_cell.length_c   1.000
_cell.angle_alpha   90.00
_cell.angle_beta   90.00
_cell.angle_gamma   90.00
#
_symmetry.space_group_name_H-M   'P 1'
#
loop_
_entity.id
_entity.type
_entity.pdbx_description
1 polymer ?
#
loop_
_entity_poly.entity_id
_entity_poly.type
_entity_poly.pdbx_seq_one_letter_code
_entity_poly.pdbx_strand_id
1 'polypeptide(L)'
;MGKLLIPLSYLTASITILAFGFTIRSNADLWWHIAAGRDILLHHTLRMTDTWSYTTSGAYWLNHEWLADIIYALWTDLFSLESLV
;
A
#
# COMPACT_ATOMS: atom_id res chain seq x y z
N MET A 1 -36.65 -13.68 -1.89
CA MET A 1 -35.63 -13.17 -0.94
C MET A 1 -34.26 -13.85 -1.04
N GLY A 2 -34.13 -15.14 -1.38
CA GLY A 2 -32.82 -15.83 -1.41
C GLY A 2 -31.81 -15.39 -2.49
N LYS A 3 -32.25 -14.87 -3.65
CA LYS A 3 -31.35 -14.52 -4.77
C LYS A 3 -30.41 -13.34 -4.50
N LEU A 4 -30.76 -12.45 -3.57
CA LEU A 4 -29.93 -11.28 -3.19
C LEU A 4 -28.96 -11.60 -2.05
N LEU A 5 -29.25 -12.64 -1.25
CA LEU A 5 -28.41 -13.03 -0.12
C LEU A 5 -27.07 -13.62 -0.58
N ILE A 6 -27.09 -14.34 -1.71
CA ILE A 6 -25.91 -14.97 -2.31
C ILE A 6 -24.86 -13.92 -2.75
N PRO A 7 -25.17 -12.91 -3.59
CA PRO A 7 -24.19 -11.88 -3.97
C PRO A 7 -23.71 -11.06 -2.77
N LEU A 8 -24.59 -10.78 -1.80
CA LEU A 8 -24.20 -10.09 -0.57
C LEU A 8 -23.19 -10.91 0.25
N SER A 9 -23.38 -12.23 0.35
CA SER A 9 -22.43 -13.10 1.05
C SER A 9 -21.07 -13.15 0.37
N TYR A 10 -21.01 -13.11 -0.97
CA TYR A 10 -19.74 -13.00 -1.69
C TYR A 10 -19.07 -11.65 -1.45
N LEU A 11 -19.80 -10.55 -1.50
CA LEU A 11 -19.26 -9.22 -1.22
C LEU A 11 -18.70 -9.13 0.20
N THR A 12 -19.44 -9.60 1.19
CA THR A 12 -18.99 -9.63 2.58
C THR A 12 -17.77 -10.52 2.75
N ALA A 13 -17.74 -11.71 2.13
CA ALA A 13 -16.57 -12.58 2.17
C ALA A 13 -15.34 -11.92 1.53
N SER A 14 -15.50 -11.26 0.38
CA SER A 14 -14.42 -10.52 -0.28
C SER A 14 -13.89 -9.38 0.59
N ILE A 15 -14.77 -8.57 1.20
CA ILE A 15 -14.36 -7.49 2.10
C ILE A 15 -13.62 -8.05 3.32
N THR A 16 -14.11 -9.11 3.93
CA THR A 16 -13.45 -9.73 5.10
C THR A 16 -12.09 -10.33 4.73
N ILE A 17 -11.98 -11.00 3.58
CA ILE A 17 -10.70 -11.54 3.09
C ILE A 17 -9.73 -10.40 2.80
N LEU A 18 -10.17 -9.29 2.22
CA LEU A 18 -9.31 -8.13 1.97
C LEU A 18 -8.90 -7.44 3.27
N ALA A 19 -9.81 -7.33 4.25
CA ALA A 19 -9.56 -6.66 5.53
C ALA A 19 -8.64 -7.47 6.47
N PHE A 20 -8.69 -8.81 6.43
CA PHE A 20 -7.97 -9.67 7.38
C PHE A 20 -6.95 -10.62 6.72
N GLY A 21 -7.03 -10.84 5.40
CA GLY A 21 -6.08 -11.68 4.66
C GLY A 21 -4.70 -11.04 4.52
N PHE A 22 -4.63 -9.72 4.62
CA PHE A 22 -3.39 -8.94 4.70
C PHE A 22 -3.17 -8.44 6.13
N THR A 23 -3.27 -9.32 7.13
CA THR A 23 -2.84 -8.98 8.49
C THR A 23 -1.34 -8.74 8.48
N ILE A 24 -1.01 -7.45 8.39
CA ILE A 24 0.30 -6.86 8.40
C ILE A 24 1.01 -7.40 9.63
N ARG A 25 1.91 -8.35 9.43
CA ARG A 25 2.95 -8.67 10.42
C ARG A 25 3.83 -7.44 10.48
N SER A 26 3.45 -6.41 11.24
CA SER A 26 4.12 -5.11 11.42
C SER A 26 5.26 -4.92 10.41
N ASN A 27 4.88 -4.70 9.15
CA ASN A 27 5.78 -4.94 8.03
C ASN A 27 6.93 -3.94 8.17
N ALA A 28 8.16 -4.43 8.27
CA ALA A 28 9.34 -3.58 8.49
C ALA A 28 9.42 -2.43 7.45
N ASP A 29 8.76 -2.63 6.30
CA ASP A 29 8.82 -1.75 5.15
C ASP A 29 7.58 -0.83 4.98
N LEU A 30 6.60 -0.80 5.90
CA LEU A 30 5.43 0.10 5.77
C LEU A 30 5.84 1.57 5.61
N TRP A 31 6.83 2.01 6.38
CA TRP A 31 7.38 3.36 6.28
C TRP A 31 8.02 3.63 4.92
N TRP A 32 8.65 2.61 4.31
CA TRP A 32 9.23 2.70 2.98
C TRP A 32 8.14 2.89 1.93
N HIS A 33 7.05 2.13 1.99
CA HIS A 33 5.91 2.28 1.07
C HIS A 33 5.27 3.67 1.15
N ILE A 34 5.04 4.19 2.37
CA ILE A 34 4.47 5.54 2.56
C ILE A 34 5.43 6.60 2.02
N ALA A 35 6.73 6.48 2.30
CA ALA A 35 7.75 7.42 1.81
C ALA A 35 7.85 7.39 0.27
N ALA A 36 7.85 6.20 -0.33
CA ALA A 36 7.86 6.00 -1.76
C ALA A 36 6.64 6.61 -2.45
N GLY A 37 5.45 6.39 -1.90
CA GLY A 37 4.22 6.95 -2.44
C GLY A 37 4.23 8.48 -2.39
N ARG A 38 4.68 9.06 -1.28
CA ARG A 38 4.83 10.51 -1.14
C ARG A 38 5.86 11.09 -2.12
N ASP A 39 6.98 10.40 -2.33
CA ASP A 39 8.00 10.83 -3.27
C ASP A 39 7.47 10.84 -4.71
N ILE A 40 6.73 9.79 -5.11
CA ILE A 40 6.07 9.70 -6.41
C ILE A 40 5.02 10.80 -6.56
N LEU A 41 4.18 11.01 -5.55
CA LEU A 41 3.13 12.05 -5.56
C LEU A 41 3.71 13.47 -5.56
N LEU A 42 4.88 13.70 -4.95
CA LEU A 42 5.53 15.00 -4.94
C LEU A 42 6.21 15.32 -6.28
N HIS A 43 6.85 14.34 -6.90
CA HIS A 43 7.67 14.54 -8.09
C HIS A 43 7.01 14.11 -9.39
N HIS A 44 5.84 13.48 -9.31
CA HIS A 44 5.05 12.97 -10.43
C HIS A 44 5.86 12.05 -11.35
N THR A 45 6.81 11.30 -10.76
CA THR A 45 7.74 10.44 -11.50
C THR A 45 7.96 9.13 -10.74
N LEU A 46 8.01 8.03 -11.49
CA LEU A 46 8.44 6.74 -10.97
C LEU A 46 9.97 6.70 -11.00
N ARG A 47 10.61 7.11 -9.90
CA ARG A 47 12.07 7.05 -9.77
C ARG A 47 12.50 5.60 -9.65
N MET A 48 13.23 5.12 -10.65
CA MET A 48 13.77 3.76 -10.67
C MET A 48 15.20 3.69 -10.09
N THR A 49 15.50 4.55 -9.12
CA THR A 49 16.82 4.66 -8.49
C THR A 49 16.65 4.70 -6.99
N ASP A 50 17.36 3.82 -6.30
CA ASP A 50 17.38 3.77 -4.85
C ASP A 50 18.16 4.96 -4.30
N THR A 51 17.54 5.79 -3.45
CA THR A 51 18.18 6.94 -2.81
C THR A 51 18.25 6.83 -1.29
N TRP A 52 17.71 5.76 -0.72
CA TRP A 52 17.54 5.62 0.74
C TRP A 52 18.37 4.48 1.32
N SER A 53 18.71 3.46 0.54
CA SER A 53 19.51 2.34 1.04
C SER A 53 20.95 2.76 1.36
N TYR A 54 21.45 2.31 2.51
CA TYR A 54 22.79 2.64 2.98
C TYR A 54 23.91 2.07 2.09
N THR A 55 23.78 0.83 1.61
CA THR A 55 24.83 0.13 0.84
C THR A 55 24.64 0.19 -0.67
N THR A 56 23.42 0.43 -1.14
CA THR A 56 23.04 0.37 -2.56
C THR A 56 22.46 1.69 -3.09
N SER A 57 22.70 2.81 -2.39
CA SER A 57 22.34 4.14 -2.88
C SER A 57 22.87 4.36 -4.30
N GLY A 58 22.01 4.81 -5.21
CA GLY A 58 22.27 5.02 -6.63
C GLY A 58 22.05 3.80 -7.52
N ALA A 59 21.75 2.62 -6.94
CA ALA A 59 21.43 1.43 -7.73
C ALA A 59 20.05 1.53 -8.39
N TYR A 60 19.84 0.73 -9.43
CA TYR A 60 18.53 0.59 -10.06
C TYR A 60 17.54 -0.06 -9.10
N TRP A 61 16.42 0.60 -8.85
CA TRP A 61 15.32 0.08 -8.04
C TRP A 61 14.06 0.01 -8.88
N LEU A 62 13.72 -1.21 -9.32
CA LEU A 62 12.43 -1.44 -9.96
C LEU A 62 11.35 -1.53 -8.87
N ASN A 63 10.73 -0.40 -8.58
CA ASN A 63 9.59 -0.36 -7.68
C ASN A 63 8.35 -0.94 -8.38
N HIS A 64 8.13 -2.25 -8.21
CA HIS A 64 6.96 -2.96 -8.75
C HIS A 64 5.70 -2.75 -7.91
N GLU A 65 5.82 -2.13 -6.73
CA GLU A 65 4.74 -1.87 -5.77
C GLU A 65 4.28 -0.41 -5.79
N TRP A 66 4.75 0.39 -6.74
CA TRP A 66 4.51 1.83 -6.84
C TRP A 66 3.03 2.26 -6.69
N LEU A 67 2.09 1.44 -7.19
CA LEU A 67 0.68 1.75 -7.08
C LEU A 67 0.18 1.56 -5.65
N ALA A 68 0.64 0.51 -4.97
CA ALA A 68 0.34 0.30 -3.56
C ALA A 68 0.95 1.41 -2.70
N ASP A 69 2.17 1.84 -3.01
CA ASP A 69 2.83 2.97 -2.33
C ASP A 69 2.00 4.25 -2.40
N ILE A 70 1.49 4.60 -3.60
CA ILE A 70 0.59 5.75 -3.77
C ILE A 70 -0.67 5.59 -2.93
N ILE A 71 -1.28 4.40 -2.94
CA ILE A 71 -2.50 4.12 -2.14
C ILE A 71 -2.21 4.30 -0.65
N TYR A 72 -1.09 3.78 -0.15
CA TYR A 72 -0.71 3.94 1.25
C TYR A 72 -0.45 5.40 1.62
N ALA A 73 0.27 6.14 0.78
CA ALA A 73 0.48 7.57 1.00
C ALA A 73 -0.85 8.33 1.10
N LEU A 74 -1.74 8.18 0.12
CA LEU A 74 -3.06 8.82 0.12
C LEU A 74 -3.92 8.38 1.32
N TRP A 75 -3.85 7.10 1.68
CA TRP A 75 -4.58 6.58 2.83
C TRP A 75 -4.10 7.23 4.14
N THR A 76 -2.78 7.32 4.35
CA THR A 76 -2.24 7.98 5.54
C THR A 76 -2.55 9.47 5.59
N ASP A 77 -2.59 10.14 4.44
CA ASP A 77 -2.92 11.57 4.37
C ASP A 77 -4.41 11.82 4.67
N LEU A 78 -5.30 10.86 4.36
CA LEU A 78 -6.75 10.95 4.60
C LEU A 78 -7.18 10.45 5.97
N PHE A 79 -6.57 9.37 6.47
CA PHE A 79 -7.04 8.61 7.63
C PHE A 79 -6.02 8.53 8.77
N SER A 80 -4.86 9.16 8.63
CA SER A 80 -3.72 9.08 9.56
C SER A 80 -3.03 7.71 9.59
N LEU A 81 -1.80 7.68 10.13
CA LEU A 81 -0.98 6.47 10.24
C LEU A 81 -1.64 5.38 11.09
N GLU A 82 -2.31 5.75 12.18
CA GLU A 82 -2.98 4.84 13.12
C GLU A 82 -4.08 3.98 12.45
N SER A 83 -4.54 4.35 11.25
CA SER A 83 -5.50 3.55 10.50
C SER A 83 -4.88 2.32 9.81
N LEU A 84 -3.55 2.22 9.80
CA LEU A 84 -2.78 1.12 9.18
C LEU A 84 -2.13 0.18 10.22
N VAL A 85 -2.34 0.41 11.51
CA VAL A 85 -1.71 -0.30 12.64
C VAL A 85 -2.78 -0.77 13.62
#